data_AF-A0A6V7RNB5-F1
#
_entry.id   AF-A0A6V7RNB5-F1
#
_cell.length_a   1.000
_cell.length_b   1.000
_cell.length_c   1.000
_cell.angle_alpha   90.00
_cell.angle_beta   90.00
_cell.angle_gamma   90.00
#
_symmetry.space_group_name_H-M   'P 1'
#
loop_
_entity.id
_entity.type
_entity.pdbx_description
1 polymer ?
#
loop_
_entity_poly.entity_id
_entity_poly.type
_entity_poly.pdbx_seq_one_letter_code
_entity_poly.pdbx_strand_id
1 'polypeptide(L)' 'MVKECYVTGRRSRSGNNRSHALNANKRTFGANLQKVRILVDGKPKKVWVSARALKSGKVERV' A
#
# COMPACT_ATOMS: atom_id res chain seq x y z
N MET A 1 -2.02 -13.10 3.29
CA MET A 1 -2.40 -11.91 4.08
C MET A 1 -2.30 -10.68 3.17
N VAL A 2 -3.40 -9.96 2.94
CA VAL A 2 -3.40 -8.77 2.09
C VAL A 2 -2.64 -7.68 2.83
N LYS A 3 -1.53 -7.21 2.26
CA LYS A 3 -0.86 -6.02 2.77
C LYS A 3 -1.76 -4.83 2.46
N GLU A 4 -2.30 -4.20 3.49
CA GLU A 4 -3.15 -3.01 3.39
C GLU A 4 -2.49 -1.85 4.13
N CYS A 5 -2.61 -0.65 3.57
CA CYS A 5 -2.16 0.54 4.26
C CYS A 5 -3.04 0.83 5.46
N TYR A 6 -2.46 0.90 6.66
CA TYR A 6 -3.17 1.21 7.90
C TYR A 6 -3.90 2.57 7.85
N VAL A 7 -3.30 3.58 7.20
CA VAL A 7 -3.83 4.95 7.17
C VAL A 7 -4.82 5.22 6.04
N THR A 8 -4.67 4.57 4.89
CA THR A 8 -5.44 4.91 3.67
C THR A 8 -6.23 3.74 3.09
N GLY A 9 -6.22 2.56 3.71
CA GLY A 9 -6.93 1.37 3.23
C GLY A 9 -6.49 0.90 1.82
N ARG A 10 -5.29 1.29 1.39
CA ARG A 10 -4.79 0.95 0.05
C ARG A 10 -4.39 -0.51 0.02
N ARG A 11 -5.12 -1.27 -0.79
CA ARG A 11 -4.94 -2.70 -1.04
C ARG A 11 -4.49 -2.95 -2.47
N SER A 12 -3.94 -4.14 -2.70
CA SER A 12 -3.69 -4.65 -4.05
C SER A 12 -5.00 -4.77 -4.83
N ARG A 13 -5.00 -4.35 -6.09
CA ARG A 13 -6.12 -4.59 -7.02
C ARG A 13 -5.77 -5.72 -7.99
N SER A 14 -6.76 -6.50 -8.38
CA SER A 14 -6.65 -7.45 -9.49
C SER A 14 -6.99 -6.76 -10.81
N GLY A 15 -6.42 -7.26 -11.90
CA GLY A 15 -6.77 -6.87 -13.26
C GLY A 15 -6.07 -7.75 -14.26
N ASN A 16 -5.91 -7.26 -15.49
CA ASN A 16 -5.27 -8.02 -16.56
C ASN A 16 -4.08 -7.27 -17.14
N ASN A 17 -3.04 -8.01 -17.52
CA ASN A 17 -2.05 -7.55 -18.47
C ASN A 17 -2.61 -7.79 -19.89
N ARG A 18 -2.52 -6.77 -20.76
CA ARG A 18 -2.98 -6.83 -22.14
C ARG A 18 -1.76 -6.75 -23.06
N SER A 19 -1.62 -7.73 -23.96
CA SER A 19 -0.58 -7.66 -25.01
C SER A 19 -1.00 -6.69 -26.13
N HIS A 20 -0.10 -6.42 -27.07
CA HIS A 20 -0.43 -5.68 -28.30
C HIS A 20 -1.55 -6.35 -29.12
N ALA A 21 -1.70 -7.67 -29.02
CA ALA A 21 -2.79 -8.44 -29.60
C ALA A 21 -4.03 -8.57 -28.68
N LEU A 22 -4.11 -7.78 -27.59
CA LEU A 22 -5.18 -7.78 -26.59
C LEU A 22 -5.38 -9.08 -25.79
N ASN A 23 -4.39 -9.98 -25.78
CA ASN A 23 -4.46 -11.21 -24.98
C ASN A 23 -4.53 -10.90 -23.48
N ALA A 24 -5.39 -11.64 -22.78
CA ALA A 24 -5.79 -11.36 -21.41
C ALA A 24 -5.12 -12.30 -20.39
N ASN A 25 -4.05 -11.83 -19.73
CA ASN A 25 -3.43 -12.56 -18.61
C ASN A 25 -3.76 -11.89 -17.27
N LYS A 26 -4.17 -12.67 -16.26
CA LYS A 26 -4.46 -12.13 -14.92
C LYS A 26 -3.17 -11.54 -14.29
N ARG A 27 -3.27 -10.35 -13.71
CA ARG A 27 -2.19 -9.68 -12.98
C ARG A 27 -2.73 -9.01 -11.71
N THR A 28 -1.88 -8.93 -10.70
CA THR A 28 -2.14 -8.15 -9.49
C THR A 28 -1.34 -6.86 -9.51
N PHE A 29 -2.01 -5.73 -9.26
CA PHE A 29 -1.42 -4.43 -9.05
C PHE A 29 -1.22 -4.23 -7.54
N GLY A 30 0.02 -4.46 -7.08
CA GLY A 30 0.39 -4.23 -5.69
C GLY A 30 0.45 -2.74 -5.35
N ALA A 31 -0.02 -2.37 -4.16
CA ALA A 31 0.23 -1.04 -3.61
C ALA A 31 1.68 -0.97 -3.08
N ASN A 32 2.38 0.14 -3.33
CA ASN A 32 3.71 0.37 -2.74
C ASN A 32 3.55 0.67 -1.24
N LEU A 33 3.67 -0.39 -0.44
CA LEU A 33 3.55 -0.36 1.01
C LEU A 33 4.92 -0.53 1.64
N GLN A 34 5.24 0.38 2.55
CA GLN A 34 6.49 0.43 3.29
C GLN A 34 6.22 0.09 4.75
N LYS A 35 7.13 -0.67 5.36
CA LYS A 35 7.03 -1.04 6.78
C LYS A 35 7.70 0.06 7.59
N VAL A 36 6.92 0.81 8.35
CA VAL A 36 7.40 1.96 9.13
C VAL A 36 6.87 1.92 10.55
N ARG A 37 7.59 2.56 11.47
CA ARG A 37 7.10 2.86 12.81
C ARG A 37 6.33 4.16 12.74
N ILE A 38 5.10 4.12 13.24
CA ILE A 38 4.22 5.28 13.30
C ILE A 38 3.72 5.42 14.74
N LEU A 39 3.53 6.65 15.19
CA LEU A 39 2.84 6.91 16.44
C LEU A 39 1.32 6.79 16.19
N VAL A 40 0.68 5.80 16.81
CA VAL A 40 -0.80 5.68 16.81
C VAL A 40 -1.22 5.77 18.26
N ASP A 41 -2.01 6.78 18.59
CA ASP A 41 -2.54 7.01 19.95
C ASP A 41 -1.44 7.06 21.02
N GLY A 42 -0.33 7.75 20.73
CA GLY A 42 0.80 7.92 21.66
C GLY A 42 1.73 6.71 21.79
N LYS A 43 1.44 5.58 21.14
CA LYS A 43 2.30 4.38 21.18
C LYS A 43 2.91 4.09 19.79
N PRO A 44 4.23 3.87 19.70
CA PRO A 44 4.86 3.52 18.42
C PRO A 44 4.49 2.09 18.01
N LYS A 45 3.84 1.94 16.85
CA LYS A 45 3.49 0.63 16.24
C LYS A 45 4.20 0.46 14.91
N LYS A 46 4.68 -0.76 14.62
CA LYS A 46 5.21 -1.15 13.30
C LYS A 46 4.04 -1.55 12.41
N VAL A 47 3.72 -0.74 11.40
CA VAL A 47 2.62 -1.02 10.47
C VAL A 47 3.02 -0.81 9.01
N TRP A 48 2.18 -1.33 8.11
CA TRP A 48 2.32 -1.09 6.68
C TRP A 48 1.64 0.23 6.30
N VAL A 49 2.39 1.13 5.69
CA VAL A 49 1.90 2.44 5.25
C VAL A 49 2.23 2.61 3.78
N SER A 50 1.29 3.19 3.02
CA SER A 50 1.53 3.49 1.61
C SER A 50 2.51 4.65 1.47
N ALA A 51 3.39 4.56 0.48
CA ALA A 51 4.37 5.63 0.21
C ALA A 51 3.70 7.00 -0.03
N ARG A 52 2.46 7.03 -0.55
CA ARG A 52 1.71 8.28 -0.72
C ARG A 52 1.25 8.88 0.60
N ALA A 53 0.87 8.04 1.57
CA ALA A 53 0.50 8.49 2.91
C ALA A 53 1.72 9.09 3.63
N LEU A 54 2.89 8.45 3.48
CA LEU A 54 4.18 8.98 3.95
C LEU A 54 4.51 10.33 3.29
N LYS A 55 4.38 10.44 1.96
CA LYS A 55 4.63 11.68 1.23
C LYS A 55 3.68 12.82 1.67
N SER A 56 2.44 12.50 2.00
CA SER A 56 1.45 13.50 2.41
C SER A 56 1.59 14.00 3.85
N GLY A 57 2.59 13.55 4.61
CA GLY A 57 2.82 14.00 5.99
C GLY A 57 1.73 13.61 6.98
N LYS A 58 0.76 12.76 6.57
CA LYS A 58 -0.35 12.30 7.42
C LYS A 58 0.10 11.36 8.55
N VAL A 59 1.40 11.11 8.66
CA VAL A 59 1.99 10.07 9.50
C VAL A 59 3.31 10.59 10.06
N GLU A 60 3.36 10.79 11.37
CA GLU A 60 4.61 11.08 12.06
C GLU A 60 5.42 9.79 12.22
N ARG A 61 6.66 9.83 11.73
CA ARG A 61 7.63 8.75 11.87
C ARG A 61 8.35 8.94 13.21
N VAL A 62 8.43 7.87 13.99
CA VAL A 62 9.25 7.79 15.22
C VAL A 62 10.35 6.77 15.04
#